data_AF-A0A2S9GFI2-F1
#
_entry.id   AF-A0A2S9GFI2-F1
#
_cell.length_a   1.000
_cell.length_b   1.000
_cell.length_c   1.000
_cell.angle_alpha   90.00
_cell.angle_beta   90.00
_cell.angle_gamma   90.00
#
_symmetry.space_group_name_H-M   'P 1'
#
loop_
_entity.id
_entity.type
_entity.pdbx_description
1 polymer ?
#
loop_
_entity_poly.entity_id
_entity_poly.type
_entity_poly.pdbx_seq_one_letter_code
_entity_poly.pdbx_strand_id
1 'polypeptide(L)'
;RSGAADRRAHTLANRLVANPDDRATVEITLGGFTAKVHGGNGEGVAIAVTGADADPAVNGVPFGTNSIHYAHDGEVISLGSPRS
;
A
#
# COMPACT_ATOMS: atom_id res chain seq x y z
N ARG A 1 -10.86 -7.62 -20.02
CA ARG A 1 -9.77 -8.31 -19.29
C ARG A 1 -9.59 -7.56 -17.97
N SER A 2 -9.54 -8.25 -16.84
CA SER A 2 -9.33 -7.64 -15.51
C SER A 2 -7.84 -7.27 -15.31
N GLY A 3 -7.43 -7.02 -14.06
CA GLY A 3 -6.12 -6.55 -13.65
C GLY A 3 -6.15 -5.09 -13.17
N ALA A 4 -5.01 -4.59 -12.71
CA ALA A 4 -4.87 -3.20 -12.28
C ALA A 4 -5.21 -2.23 -13.42
N ALA A 5 -5.99 -1.19 -13.10
CA ALA A 5 -6.31 -0.07 -13.97
C ALA A 5 -5.04 0.72 -14.32
N ASP A 6 -4.17 0.96 -13.32
CA ASP A 6 -2.82 1.50 -13.53
C ASP A 6 -1.76 0.39 -13.35
N ARG A 7 -1.32 -0.16 -14.48
CA ARG A 7 -0.31 -1.22 -14.51
C ARG A 7 1.07 -0.75 -14.06
N ARG A 8 1.41 0.53 -14.23
CA ARG A 8 2.72 1.06 -13.86
C ARG A 8 2.81 1.17 -12.34
N ALA A 9 1.77 1.72 -11.70
CA ALA A 9 1.66 1.76 -10.25
C ALA A 9 1.71 0.34 -9.66
N HIS A 10 0.90 -0.59 -10.15
CA HIS A 10 0.90 -1.99 -9.72
C HIS A 10 2.29 -2.64 -9.78
N THR A 11 2.98 -2.47 -10.90
CA THR A 11 4.33 -3.01 -11.10
C THR A 11 5.34 -2.38 -10.14
N LEU A 12 5.24 -1.07 -9.89
CA LEU A 12 6.12 -0.38 -8.96
C LEU A 12 5.89 -0.84 -7.51
N ALA A 13 4.63 -1.03 -7.09
CA ALA A 13 4.30 -1.51 -5.76
C ALA A 13 4.96 -2.87 -5.49
N ASN A 14 4.83 -3.82 -6.42
CA ASN A 14 5.47 -5.13 -6.31
C ASN A 14 7.00 -5.02 -6.23
N ARG A 15 7.63 -4.21 -7.10
CA ARG A 15 9.08 -4.03 -7.09
C ARG A 15 9.61 -3.45 -5.78
N LEU A 16 8.92 -2.48 -5.20
CA LEU A 16 9.34 -1.83 -3.95
C LEU A 16 9.40 -2.84 -2.79
N VAL A 17 8.48 -3.79 -2.73
CA VAL A 17 8.49 -4.85 -1.70
C VAL A 17 9.16 -6.15 -2.17
N ALA A 18 9.95 -6.09 -3.24
CA ALA A 18 10.70 -7.23 -3.80
C ALA A 18 9.84 -8.44 -4.25
N ASN A 19 8.57 -8.19 -4.59
CA ASN A 19 7.71 -9.20 -5.21
C ASN A 19 7.96 -9.29 -6.73
N PRO A 20 7.76 -10.48 -7.34
CA PRO A 20 7.53 -10.58 -8.78
C PRO A 20 6.37 -9.67 -9.22
N ASP A 21 6.45 -9.15 -10.45
CA ASP A 21 5.49 -8.15 -10.94
C ASP A 21 4.07 -8.70 -11.18
N ASP A 22 3.90 -10.02 -11.21
CA ASP A 22 2.63 -10.72 -11.36
C ASP A 22 1.88 -10.97 -10.04
N ARG A 23 2.44 -10.56 -8.90
CA ARG A 23 1.80 -10.75 -7.60
C ARG A 23 0.65 -9.79 -7.41
N ALA A 24 -0.43 -10.30 -6.81
CA ALA A 24 -1.62 -9.52 -6.57
C ALA A 24 -1.34 -8.34 -5.64
N THR A 25 -1.94 -7.19 -5.96
CA THR A 25 -1.98 -6.01 -5.10
C THR A 25 -3.43 -5.62 -4.81
N VAL A 26 -3.64 -4.77 -3.81
CA VAL A 26 -4.95 -4.16 -3.56
C VAL A 26 -5.03 -2.87 -4.38
N GLU A 27 -6.04 -2.75 -5.25
CA GLU A 27 -6.33 -1.51 -5.98
C GLU A 27 -7.39 -0.70 -5.25
N ILE A 28 -7.08 0.57 -4.98
CA ILE A 28 -7.97 1.51 -4.26
C ILE A 28 -8.38 2.64 -5.19
N THR A 29 -9.68 2.76 -5.44
CA THR A 29 -10.27 3.78 -6.30
C THR A 29 -10.90 4.86 -5.42
N LEU A 30 -10.53 6.13 -5.64
CA LEU A 30 -11.02 7.31 -4.90
C LEU A 30 -10.67 7.36 -3.40
N GLY A 31 -9.81 6.48 -2.89
CA GLY A 31 -9.32 6.52 -1.52
C GLY A 31 -10.31 5.99 -0.48
N GLY A 32 -10.22 6.48 0.77
CA GLY A 32 -11.12 6.10 1.86
C GLY A 32 -10.90 4.68 2.40
N PHE A 33 -9.68 4.16 2.25
CA PHE A 33 -9.34 2.79 2.60
C PHE A 33 -8.74 2.70 4.00
N THR A 34 -9.11 1.66 4.74
CA THR A 34 -8.40 1.24 5.95
C THR A 34 -8.23 -0.28 5.99
N ALA A 35 -7.10 -0.74 6.51
CA ALA A 35 -6.85 -2.15 6.75
C ALA A 35 -6.02 -2.34 8.03
N LYS A 36 -6.36 -3.37 8.81
CA LYS A 36 -5.59 -3.75 10.00
C LYS A 36 -4.64 -4.89 9.65
N VAL A 37 -3.37 -4.75 10.04
CA VAL A 37 -2.36 -5.79 9.86
C VAL A 37 -2.55 -6.88 10.90
N HIS A 38 -2.49 -8.12 10.44
CA HIS A 38 -2.52 -9.32 11.26
C HIS A 38 -1.33 -10.21 10.89
N GLY A 39 -0.49 -10.54 11.88
CA GLY A 39 0.70 -11.38 11.72
C GLY A 39 2.01 -10.61 11.52
N GLY A 40 2.97 -11.22 10.81
CA GLY A 40 4.32 -10.65 10.59
C GLY A 40 5.38 -11.16 11.56
N ASN A 41 5.09 -12.15 12.40
CA ASN A 41 6.04 -12.86 13.28
C ASN A 41 6.98 -11.95 14.11
N GLY A 42 6.55 -10.72 14.43
CA GLY A 42 7.39 -9.71 15.11
C GLY A 42 8.26 -8.86 14.18
N GLU A 43 8.51 -9.28 12.94
CA GLU A 43 9.29 -8.53 11.94
C GLU A 43 8.45 -7.46 11.20
N GLY A 44 7.12 -7.63 11.20
CA GLY A 44 6.19 -6.75 10.50
C GLY A 44 5.99 -7.15 9.03
N VAL A 45 5.14 -6.39 8.34
CA VAL A 45 4.80 -6.57 6.93
C VAL A 45 5.29 -5.34 6.16
N ALA A 46 6.15 -5.57 5.17
CA ALA A 46 6.57 -4.51 4.25
C ALA A 46 5.39 -4.15 3.33
N ILE A 47 5.04 -2.87 3.28
CA ILE A 47 4.00 -2.30 2.43
C ILE A 47 4.58 -1.17 1.58
N ALA A 48 3.98 -0.96 0.42
CA ALA A 48 4.23 0.20 -0.42
C ALA A 48 2.90 0.69 -1.03
N VAL A 49 2.75 2.01 -1.10
CA VAL A 49 1.60 2.67 -1.73
C VAL A 49 2.09 3.44 -2.93
N THR A 50 1.46 3.26 -4.09
CA THR A 50 1.87 3.84 -5.37
C THR A 50 0.66 4.35 -6.15
N GLY A 51 0.89 5.18 -7.17
CA GLY A 51 -0.17 5.76 -7.98
C GLY A 51 -0.57 7.13 -7.44
N ALA A 52 -1.87 7.37 -7.30
CA ALA A 52 -2.38 8.65 -6.82
C ALA A 52 -1.93 8.92 -5.36
N ASP A 53 -1.69 10.19 -5.05
CA ASP A 53 -1.25 10.61 -3.72
C ASP A 53 -2.45 10.69 -2.77
N ALA A 54 -2.55 9.70 -1.89
CA ALA A 54 -3.68 9.47 -0.98
C ALA A 54 -3.29 9.56 0.50
N ASP A 55 -2.23 10.31 0.83
CA ASP A 55 -1.74 10.51 2.21
C ASP A 55 -1.65 9.20 3.02
N PRO A 56 -0.82 8.25 2.60
CA PRO A 56 -0.75 6.96 3.27
C PRO A 56 -0.18 7.11 4.68
N ALA A 57 -0.81 6.44 5.65
CA ALA A 57 -0.39 6.46 7.05
C ALA A 57 -0.58 5.10 7.72
N VAL A 58 0.19 4.86 8.78
CA VAL A 58 0.02 3.73 9.71
C VAL A 58 -0.25 4.29 11.11
N ASN A 59 -1.38 3.94 11.71
CA ASN A 59 -1.85 4.51 12.98
C ASN A 59 -1.82 6.06 13.02
N GLY A 60 -2.08 6.69 11.88
CA GLY A 60 -2.05 8.14 11.72
C GLY A 60 -0.65 8.75 11.53
N VAL A 61 0.42 7.95 11.54
CA VAL A 61 1.78 8.39 11.20
C VAL A 61 1.97 8.30 9.68
N PRO A 62 2.17 9.43 8.96
CA PRO A 62 2.32 9.42 7.51
C PRO A 62 3.60 8.73 7.05
N PHE A 63 3.56 8.12 5.87
CA PHE A 63 4.74 7.66 5.14
C PHE A 63 4.67 8.10 3.67
N GLY A 64 5.78 7.94 2.93
CA GLY A 64 5.85 8.41 1.55
C GLY A 64 5.13 7.49 0.57
N THR A 65 4.36 8.08 -0.35
CA THR A 65 3.99 7.40 -1.60
C THR A 65 5.27 7.00 -2.36
N ASN A 66 5.26 5.83 -3.00
CA ASN A 66 6.41 5.20 -3.66
C ASN A 66 7.60 4.90 -2.73
N SER A 67 7.34 4.71 -1.44
CA SER A 67 8.33 4.25 -0.45
C SER A 67 7.88 2.96 0.24
N ILE A 68 8.82 2.27 0.88
CA ILE A 68 8.54 1.09 1.70
C ILE A 68 8.27 1.56 3.14
N HIS A 69 7.23 1.03 3.74
CA HIS A 69 6.95 1.15 5.17
C HIS A 69 6.78 -0.25 5.78
N TYR A 70 7.13 -0.42 7.06
CA TYR A 70 6.91 -1.67 7.79
C TYR A 70 5.78 -1.47 8.79
N ALA A 71 4.67 -2.18 8.58
CA ALA A 71 3.53 -2.16 9.47
C ALA A 71 3.49 -3.44 10.31
N HIS A 72 3.24 -3.32 11.60
CA HIS A 72 3.28 -4.40 12.57
C HIS A 72 1.87 -4.92 12.91
N ASP A 73 1.82 -6.09 13.55
CA ASP A 73 0.58 -6.70 14.01
C ASP A 73 -0.24 -5.72 14.84
N GLY A 74 -1.53 -5.59 14.49
CA GLY A 74 -2.46 -4.70 15.16
C GLY A 74 -2.50 -3.27 14.63
N GLU A 75 -1.51 -2.84 13.83
CA GLU A 75 -1.49 -1.50 13.26
C GLU A 75 -2.47 -1.33 12.10
N VAL A 76 -2.97 -0.11 11.93
CA VAL A 76 -3.96 0.23 10.91
C VAL A 76 -3.34 1.09 9.83
N ILE A 77 -3.36 0.58 8.59
CA ILE A 77 -3.02 1.31 7.38
C ILE A 77 -4.25 2.13 6.97
N SER A 78 -4.06 3.40 6.64
CA SER A 78 -5.11 4.29 6.14
C SER A 78 -4.67 5.06 4.90
N LEU A 79 -5.56 5.15 3.90
CA LEU A 79 -5.40 6.01 2.73
C LEU A 79 -6.59 6.99 2.66
N GLY A 80 -6.28 8.27 2.63
CA GLY A 80 -7.26 9.34 2.43
C GLY A 80 -7.79 9.41 0.99
N SER A 81 -8.56 10.46 0.69
CA SER A 81 -8.96 10.75 -0.68
C SER A 81 -7.77 11.31 -1.47
N PRO A 82 -7.56 10.88 -2.73
CA PRO A 82 -6.44 11.37 -3.53
C PRO A 82 -6.54 12.88 -3.79
N ARG A 83 -5.40 13.56 -3.76
CA ARG A 83 -5.31 14.98 -4.17
C ARG A 83 -5.23 15.12 -5.70
N SER A 84 -5.76 16.22 -6.23
CA SER A 84 -5.63 16.63 -7.65
C SER A 84 -4.39 17.47 -7.89
#